data_AF-A0AA86SAW7-F1
#
_entry.id   AF-A0AA86SAW7-F1
#
_cell.length_a   1.000
_cell.length_b   1.000
_cell.length_c   1.000
_cell.angle_alpha   90.00
_cell.angle_beta   90.00
_cell.angle_gamma   90.00
#
_symmetry.space_group_name_H-M   'P 1'
#
loop_
_entity.id
_entity.type
_entity.pdbx_description
1 polymer ?
#
loop_
_entity_poly.entity_id
_entity_poly.type
_entity_poly.pdbx_seq_one_letter_code
_entity_poly.pdbx_strand_id
1 'polypeptide(L)'
;MEIEPATTNEEGVAENGETMGVSAKRGMYLVWEDLTVVVPNFGNGHTKRLINGLSGYAEPNRILAIMGPSGSGKSTLLDALAD
;
A
#
# COMPACT_ATOMS: atom_id res chain seq x y z
N MET A 1 -11.39 -9.49 -8.47
CA MET A 1 -11.53 -8.52 -7.37
C MET A 1 -11.59 -7.17 -8.05
N GLU A 2 -12.79 -6.63 -8.22
CA GLU A 2 -12.97 -5.27 -8.73
C GLU A 2 -13.01 -4.32 -7.55
N ILE A 3 -12.34 -3.19 -7.68
CA ILE A 3 -12.17 -2.20 -6.63
C ILE A 3 -12.77 -0.89 -7.16
N GLU A 4 -13.89 -0.48 -6.59
CA GLU A 4 -14.55 0.79 -6.88
C GLU A 4 -14.03 1.88 -5.92
N PRO A 5 -13.53 3.03 -6.41
CA PRO A 5 -13.09 4.11 -5.53
C PRO A 5 -14.29 4.97 -5.06
N ALA A 6 -14.37 5.23 -3.76
CA ALA A 6 -15.31 6.22 -3.21
C ALA A 6 -14.94 7.64 -3.66
N THR A 7 -15.91 8.42 -4.14
CA THR A 7 -15.76 9.84 -4.47
C THR A 7 -16.28 10.69 -3.30
N THR A 8 -15.45 11.58 -2.76
CA THR A 8 -15.91 12.63 -1.85
C THR A 8 -15.76 13.96 -2.58
N ASN A 9 -16.85 14.72 -2.62
CA ASN A 9 -16.98 15.96 -3.35
C ASN A 9 -16.47 17.10 -2.47
N GLU A 10 -15.47 17.86 -2.94
CA GLU A 10 -14.97 19.04 -2.24
C GLU A 10 -15.38 20.30 -3.03
N GLU A 11 -16.59 20.80 -2.80
CA GLU A 11 -16.97 22.16 -3.22
C GLU A 11 -16.71 23.12 -2.06
N GLY A 12 -15.59 23.84 -2.11
CA GLY A 12 -15.24 24.92 -1.18
C GLY A 12 -15.44 26.29 -1.84
N VAL A 13 -16.31 27.11 -1.24
CA VAL A 13 -16.56 28.52 -1.60
C VAL A 13 -15.31 29.36 -1.32
N ALA A 14 -14.92 30.20 -2.28
CA ALA A 14 -13.73 31.05 -2.19
C ALA A 14 -13.98 32.33 -1.35
N GLU A 15 -13.18 32.54 -0.31
CA GLU A 15 -13.00 33.84 0.36
C GLU A 15 -11.55 34.31 0.24
N ASN A 16 -11.39 35.60 -0.04
CA ASN A 16 -10.11 36.26 -0.34
C ASN A 16 -9.25 36.43 0.92
N GLY A 17 -8.06 35.84 0.94
CA GLY A 17 -7.03 36.09 1.94
C GLY A 17 -5.71 35.45 1.52
N GLU A 18 -4.66 36.27 1.41
CA GLU A 18 -3.23 35.95 1.28
C GLU A 18 -2.87 34.61 0.61
N THR A 19 -2.27 34.68 -0.58
CA THR A 19 -1.71 33.52 -1.29
C THR A 19 -0.48 32.98 -0.55
N MET A 20 -0.70 32.32 0.59
CA MET A 20 0.23 31.32 1.09
C MET A 20 0.31 30.29 -0.03
N GLY A 21 1.47 30.20 -0.68
CA GLY A 21 1.72 29.15 -1.65
C GLY A 21 1.40 27.83 -0.98
N VAL A 22 0.24 27.26 -1.31
CA VAL A 22 -0.10 25.89 -0.95
C VAL A 22 0.95 25.08 -1.67
N SER A 23 2.04 24.77 -0.95
CA SER A 23 3.03 23.82 -1.41
C SER A 23 2.24 22.57 -1.70
N ALA A 24 2.03 22.28 -3.00
CA ALA A 24 1.28 21.12 -3.42
C ALA A 24 1.84 19.94 -2.62
N LYS A 25 0.98 19.31 -1.79
CA LYS A 25 1.42 18.23 -0.91
C LYS A 25 2.13 17.21 -1.79
N ARG A 26 3.46 17.16 -1.67
CA ARG A 26 4.27 16.20 -2.44
C ARG A 26 3.87 14.82 -1.98
N GLY A 27 3.25 14.09 -2.89
CA GLY A 27 2.87 12.71 -2.69
C GLY A 27 3.92 11.78 -3.27
N MET A 28 4.09 10.60 -2.67
CA MET A 28 4.93 9.52 -3.21
C MET A 28 4.05 8.31 -3.52
N TYR A 29 4.34 7.65 -4.65
CA TYR A 29 3.85 6.31 -4.90
C TYR A 29 4.74 5.32 -4.16
N LEU A 30 4.12 4.32 -3.54
CA LEU A 30 4.82 3.11 -3.11
C LEU A 30 4.55 2.05 -4.17
N VAL A 31 5.58 1.50 -4.82
CA VAL A 31 5.42 0.50 -5.88
C VAL A 31 6.23 -0.73 -5.51
N TRP A 32 5.66 -1.90 -5.74
CA TRP A 32 6.37 -3.17 -5.61
C TRP A 32 6.09 -4.03 -6.85
N GLU A 33 7.11 -4.75 -7.28
CA GLU A 33 7.06 -5.60 -8.47
C GLU A 33 7.71 -6.95 -8.16
N ASP A 34 7.03 -8.03 -8.54
CA ASP A 34 7.48 -9.41 -8.36
C ASP A 34 7.96 -9.74 -6.92
N LEU A 35 7.32 -9.14 -5.92
CA LEU A 35 7.69 -9.30 -4.52
C LEU A 35 7.47 -10.74 -4.08
N THR A 36 8.55 -11.39 -3.64
CA THR A 36 8.54 -12.76 -3.16
C THR A 36 9.20 -12.82 -1.78
N VAL A 37 8.48 -13.35 -0.80
CA VAL A 37 9.00 -13.54 0.57
C VAL A 37 9.02 -15.02 0.90
N VAL A 38 10.18 -15.50 1.34
CA VAL A 38 10.42 -16.90 1.67
C VAL A 38 10.96 -16.97 3.10
N VAL A 39 10.34 -17.83 3.93
CA VAL A 39 10.81 -18.07 5.29
C VAL A 39 11.57 -19.39 5.33
N PRO A 40 12.85 -19.38 5.76
CA PRO A 40 13.60 -20.61 5.97
C PRO A 40 12.96 -21.41 7.10
N ASN A 41 12.78 -22.70 6.88
CA ASN A 41 12.33 -23.59 7.93
C ASN A 41 13.57 -24.08 8.68
N PHE A 42 13.66 -23.81 9.99
CA PHE A 42 14.82 -24.18 10.81
C PHE A 42 14.85 -25.68 11.21
N GLY A 43 14.00 -26.53 10.60
CA GLY A 43 13.98 -27.99 10.77
C GLY A 43 14.04 -28.74 9.43
N ASN A 44 13.73 -30.05 9.43
CA ASN A 44 13.79 -30.94 8.24
C ASN A 44 12.70 -30.66 7.17
N GLY A 45 12.05 -29.50 7.20
CA GLY A 45 10.92 -29.17 6.34
C GLY A 45 11.32 -28.32 5.13
N HIS A 46 10.47 -28.30 4.11
CA HIS A 46 10.66 -27.44 2.93
C HIS A 46 10.49 -25.96 3.28
N THR A 47 11.23 -25.10 2.57
CA THR A 47 11.12 -23.65 2.62
C THR A 47 9.70 -23.21 2.25
N LYS A 48 9.12 -22.30 3.04
CA LYS A 48 7.75 -21.83 2.80
C LYS A 48 7.78 -20.46 2.13
N ARG A 49 7.18 -20.37 0.93
CA ARG A 49 6.92 -19.09 0.26
C ARG A 49 5.65 -18.49 0.88
N LEU A 50 5.77 -17.31 1.48
CA LEU A 50 4.65 -16.59 2.11
C LEU A 50 4.01 -15.58 1.15
N ILE A 51 4.83 -14.97 0.30
CA ILE A 51 4.41 -14.07 -0.79
C ILE A 51 5.13 -14.56 -2.04
N ASN A 52 4.43 -14.58 -3.17
CA ASN A 52 4.97 -15.13 -4.43
C ASN A 52 4.55 -14.26 -5.62
N GLY A 53 5.49 -13.49 -6.15
CA GLY A 53 5.31 -12.65 -7.34
C GLY A 53 4.19 -11.62 -7.19
N LEU A 54 4.10 -10.96 -6.03
CA LEU A 54 3.11 -9.93 -5.79
C LEU A 54 3.59 -8.60 -6.39
N SER A 55 2.74 -7.97 -7.21
CA SER A 55 2.98 -6.62 -7.75
C SER A 55 1.82 -5.70 -7.41
N GLY A 56 2.08 -4.41 -7.27
CA GLY A 56 1.06 -3.41 -6.97
C GLY A 56 1.66 -2.07 -6.59
N TYR A 57 0.77 -1.13 -6.24
CA TYR A 57 1.19 0.19 -5.80
C TYR A 57 0.18 0.81 -4.82
N ALA A 58 0.65 1.77 -4.02
CA ALA A 58 -0.18 2.67 -3.22
C ALA A 58 -0.06 4.09 -3.79
N GLU A 59 -1.22 4.72 -4.01
CA GLU A 59 -1.28 6.08 -4.54
C GLU A 59 -0.99 7.12 -3.46
N PRO A 60 -0.34 8.24 -3.83
CA PRO A 60 -0.20 9.34 -2.92
C PRO A 60 -1.55 9.91 -2.50
N ASN A 61 -1.61 10.40 -1.26
CA ASN A 61 -2.82 10.99 -0.67
C ASN A 61 -4.03 10.04 -0.61
N ARG A 62 -3.81 8.72 -0.66
CA ARG A 62 -4.84 7.69 -0.46
C ARG A 62 -4.47 6.72 0.65
N ILE A 63 -5.49 6.14 1.27
CA ILE A 63 -5.34 5.04 2.23
C ILE A 63 -5.54 3.72 1.49
N LEU A 64 -4.54 2.84 1.54
CA LEU A 64 -4.62 1.47 1.04
C LEU A 64 -4.93 0.50 2.18
N ALA A 65 -5.98 -0.31 2.02
CA ALA A 65 -6.33 -1.37 2.97
C ALA A 65 -5.89 -2.75 2.45
N ILE A 66 -5.13 -3.49 3.27
CA ILE A 66 -4.73 -4.87 2.98
C ILE A 66 -5.61 -5.81 3.81
N MET A 67 -6.41 -6.64 3.14
CA MET A 67 -7.39 -7.54 3.77
C MET A 67 -7.20 -8.98 3.31
N GLY A 68 -7.66 -9.94 4.13
CA GLY A 68 -7.55 -11.36 3.82
C GLY A 68 -7.57 -12.26 5.07
N PRO A 69 -7.75 -13.58 4.90
CA PRO A 69 -7.82 -14.54 6.01
C PRO A 69 -6.55 -14.57 6.85
N SER A 70 -6.64 -15.14 8.07
CA SER A 70 -5.45 -15.32 8.91
C SER A 70 -4.42 -16.21 8.21
N GLY A 71 -3.14 -15.84 8.30
CA GLY A 71 -2.04 -16.57 7.65
C GLY A 71 -1.83 -16.29 6.17
N SER A 72 -2.55 -15.35 5.55
CA SER A 72 -2.41 -15.00 4.13
C SER A 72 -1.18 -14.16 3.78
N GLY A 73 -0.33 -13.81 4.75
CA GLY A 73 0.89 -13.02 4.51
C GLY A 73 0.71 -11.49 4.56
N LYS A 74 -0.39 -10.96 5.13
CA LYS A 74 -0.61 -9.49 5.22
C LYS A 74 0.48 -8.76 6.01
N SER A 75 0.78 -9.25 7.22
CA SER A 75 1.87 -8.67 8.03
C SER A 75 3.21 -8.85 7.33
N THR A 76 3.45 -10.02 6.74
CA THR A 76 4.65 -10.29 5.93
C THR A 76 4.81 -9.33 4.75
N LEU A 77 3.70 -8.90 4.12
CA LEU A 77 3.73 -7.92 3.04
C LEU A 77 4.12 -6.55 3.58
N LEU A 78 3.52 -6.13 4.70
CA LEU A 78 3.86 -4.86 5.33
C LEU A 78 5.31 -4.84 5.81
N ASP A 79 5.79 -5.93 6.40
CA ASP A 79 7.18 -6.08 6.83
C ASP A 79 8.14 -5.96 5.64
N ALA A 80 7.83 -6.61 4.51
CA ALA A 80 8.65 -6.56 3.30
C ALA A 80 8.63 -5.20 2.58
N LEU A 81 7.59 -4.39 2.78
CA LEU A 81 7.52 -3.02 2.24
C LEU A 81 8.13 -1.97 3.18
N ALA A 82 8.37 -2.33 4.45
CA ALA A 82 8.89 -1.43 5.48
C ALA A 82 10.41 -1.51 5.66
N ASP A 83 11.06 -2.52 5.08
CA ASP A 83 12.51 -2.73 5.05
C ASP A 83 13.18 -1.84 3.97
#